data_AF-A0A536B6Q5-F1
#
_entry.id   AF-A0A536B6Q5-F1
#
_cell.length_a   1.000
_cell.length_b   1.000
_cell.length_c   1.000
_cell.angle_alpha   90.00
_cell.angle_beta   90.00
_cell.angle_gamma   90.00
#
_symmetry.space_group_name_H-M   'P 1'
#
loop_
_entity.id
_entity.type
_entity.pdbx_description
1 polymer ?
#
loop_
_entity_poly.entity_id
_entity_poly.type
_entity_poly.pdbx_seq_one_letter_code
_entity_poly.pdbx_strand_id
1 'polypeptide(L)'
;MAITALPQHSVSAPAPRKGLRLERYFTHEGVHPYDEIEWELRDAVIPGEGGNVFEQRGVEVPKFWSATATNVVASKYFRGKLTSPEREWSVKQMVDRVVDQITAWGIEGAYFATEADAEIFSHELKYLMVNQHASFNSPVWF
;
A
#
# COMPACT_ATOMS: atom_id res chain seq x y z
N MET A 1 7.75 -28.56 -57.99
CA MET A 1 7.38 -27.44 -57.10
C MET A 1 8.08 -27.64 -55.78
N ALA A 2 9.17 -26.93 -55.52
CA ALA A 2 9.87 -26.96 -54.24
C ALA A 2 9.35 -25.81 -53.38
N ILE A 3 8.71 -26.14 -52.26
CA ILE A 3 8.29 -25.15 -51.26
C ILE A 3 9.50 -24.97 -50.34
N THR A 4 10.26 -23.90 -50.56
CA THR A 4 11.32 -23.48 -49.65
C THR A 4 10.69 -23.01 -48.35
N ALA A 5 10.92 -23.76 -47.27
CA ALA A 5 10.49 -23.35 -45.92
C ALA A 5 11.28 -22.10 -45.49
N LEU A 6 10.56 -21.06 -45.07
CA LEU A 6 11.13 -19.84 -44.50
C LEU A 6 11.82 -20.15 -43.16
N PRO A 7 12.97 -19.53 -42.85
CA PRO A 7 13.68 -19.78 -41.61
C PRO A 7 12.84 -19.26 -40.43
N GLN A 8 12.49 -20.17 -39.52
CA GLN A 8 11.87 -19.82 -38.23
C GLN A 8 12.84 -18.93 -37.46
N HIS A 9 12.50 -17.65 -37.34
CA HIS A 9 13.21 -16.75 -36.44
C HIS A 9 12.90 -17.22 -35.02
N SER A 10 13.87 -17.88 -34.39
CA SER A 10 13.86 -18.13 -32.96
C SER A 10 13.80 -16.79 -32.26
N VAL A 11 12.64 -16.44 -31.69
CA VAL A 11 12.52 -15.29 -30.79
C VAL A 11 13.40 -15.62 -29.59
N SER A 12 14.58 -15.02 -29.51
CA SER A 12 15.43 -15.18 -28.33
C SER A 12 14.66 -14.67 -27.13
N ALA A 13 14.56 -15.49 -26.07
CA ALA A 13 14.00 -15.03 -24.80
C ALA A 13 14.72 -13.73 -24.40
N PRO A 14 13.99 -12.69 -23.95
CA PRO A 14 14.62 -11.43 -23.56
C PRO A 14 15.65 -11.71 -22.46
N ALA A 15 16.82 -11.06 -22.58
CA ALA A 15 17.88 -11.15 -21.58
C ALA A 15 17.31 -10.79 -20.19
N PRO A 16 17.73 -11.47 -19.11
CA PRO A 16 17.23 -11.20 -17.77
C PRO A 16 17.46 -9.72 -17.42
N ARG A 17 16.39 -9.00 -17.07
CA ARG A 17 16.49 -7.62 -16.59
C ARG A 17 17.41 -7.59 -15.36
N LYS A 18 18.37 -6.67 -15.34
CA LYS A 18 19.13 -6.32 -14.13
C LYS A 18 18.19 -5.54 -13.21
N GLY A 19 17.61 -6.20 -12.23
CA GLY A 19 16.77 -5.58 -11.21
C GLY A 19 16.77 -6.41 -9.93
N LEU A 20 16.24 -5.84 -8.85
CA LEU A 20 16.06 -6.51 -7.57
C LEU A 20 15.11 -7.69 -7.74
N ARG A 21 15.53 -8.83 -7.16
CA ARG A 21 14.71 -10.01 -6.95
C ARG A 21 14.26 -10.01 -5.50
N LEU A 22 12.96 -10.15 -5.27
CA LEU A 22 12.39 -10.16 -3.93
C LEU A 22 11.73 -11.49 -3.62
N GLU A 23 11.82 -11.87 -2.35
CA GLU A 23 11.15 -13.03 -1.80
C GLU A 23 10.11 -12.55 -0.79
N ARG A 24 8.97 -13.23 -0.73
CA ARG A 24 7.96 -12.97 0.30
C ARG A 24 8.48 -13.47 1.65
N TYR A 25 8.27 -12.68 2.69
CA TYR A 25 8.63 -13.03 4.07
C TYR A 25 7.40 -13.03 4.97
N PHE A 26 6.64 -11.94 4.96
CA PHE A 26 5.41 -11.82 5.76
C PHE A 26 4.15 -12.15 4.97
N THR A 27 4.20 -12.08 3.64
CA THR A 27 3.01 -12.21 2.78
C THR A 27 2.97 -13.53 2.03
N HIS A 28 1.80 -13.84 1.47
CA HIS A 28 1.57 -15.05 0.67
C HIS A 28 1.25 -14.72 -0.79
N GLU A 29 1.64 -15.62 -1.69
CA GLU A 29 1.30 -15.49 -3.11
C GLU A 29 -0.22 -15.60 -3.30
N GLY A 30 -0.80 -14.69 -4.10
CA GLY A 30 -2.23 -14.66 -4.38
C GLY A 30 -3.11 -14.12 -3.25
N VAL A 31 -2.53 -13.67 -2.14
CA VAL A 31 -3.25 -13.07 -1.00
C VAL A 31 -2.80 -11.62 -0.82
N HIS A 32 -3.75 -10.69 -0.81
CA HIS A 32 -3.43 -9.30 -0.49
C HIS A 32 -3.25 -9.16 1.04
N PRO A 33 -2.23 -8.45 1.55
CA PRO A 33 -1.96 -8.38 2.99
C PRO A 33 -3.10 -7.82 3.84
N TYR A 34 -4.01 -7.05 3.25
CA TYR A 34 -5.20 -6.54 3.95
C TYR A 34 -6.28 -7.60 4.16
N ASP A 35 -6.29 -8.67 3.36
CA ASP A 35 -7.30 -9.74 3.44
C ASP A 35 -7.06 -10.65 4.66
N GLU A 36 -5.85 -10.62 5.22
CA GLU A 36 -5.45 -11.36 6.42
C GLU A 36 -5.74 -10.58 7.73
N ILE A 37 -6.31 -9.39 7.61
CA ILE A 37 -6.57 -8.48 8.73
C ILE A 37 -8.07 -8.36 8.99
N GLU A 38 -8.46 -8.45 10.27
CA GLU A 38 -9.82 -8.07 10.67
C GLU A 38 -9.93 -6.54 10.78
N TRP A 39 -10.86 -5.96 10.03
CA TRP A 39 -11.11 -4.53 9.97
C TRP A 39 -12.41 -4.17 10.70
N GLU A 40 -12.46 -2.99 11.29
CA GLU A 40 -13.68 -2.45 11.89
C GLU A 40 -13.85 -0.95 11.62
N LEU A 41 -15.10 -0.49 11.71
CA LEU A 41 -15.43 0.92 11.67
C LEU A 41 -15.41 1.49 13.09
N ARG A 42 -14.70 2.60 13.27
CA ARG A 42 -14.59 3.30 14.53
C ARG A 42 -14.80 4.80 14.32
N ASP A 43 -15.35 5.49 15.31
CA ASP A 43 -15.39 6.95 15.29
C ASP A 43 -14.09 7.50 15.88
N ALA A 44 -13.41 8.37 15.13
CA ALA A 44 -12.23 9.07 15.60
C ALA A 44 -12.66 10.39 16.25
N VAL A 45 -12.52 10.50 17.56
CA VAL A 45 -13.00 11.63 18.36
C VAL A 45 -11.89 12.12 19.28
N ILE A 46 -11.55 13.41 19.17
CA ILE A 46 -10.61 14.08 20.07
C ILE A 46 -11.38 15.16 20.84
N PRO A 47 -11.66 14.94 22.13
CA PRO A 47 -12.36 15.92 22.96
C PRO A 47 -11.46 17.12 23.28
N GLY A 48 -12.08 18.28 23.51
CA GLY A 48 -11.44 19.49 24.05
C GLY A 48 -12.39 20.26 24.95
N GLU A 49 -11.95 21.46 25.36
CA GLU A 49 -12.75 22.30 26.25
C GLU A 49 -13.95 22.89 25.49
N GLY A 50 -15.16 22.41 25.82
CA GLY A 50 -16.41 22.88 25.22
C GLY A 50 -16.91 22.09 24.00
N GLY A 51 -16.26 20.98 23.62
CA GLY A 51 -16.69 20.12 22.53
C GLY A 51 -15.55 19.30 21.91
N ASN A 52 -15.83 18.61 20.82
CA ASN A 52 -14.81 17.86 20.08
C ASN A 52 -13.92 18.82 19.27
N VAL A 53 -12.60 18.72 19.44
CA VAL A 53 -11.61 19.45 18.62
C VAL A 53 -11.45 18.80 17.24
N PHE A 54 -11.67 17.49 17.17
CA PHE A 54 -11.71 16.73 15.93
C PHE A 54 -12.73 15.62 16.05
N GLU A 55 -13.47 15.39 14.97
CA GLU A 55 -14.40 14.27 14.84
C GLU A 55 -14.44 13.82 13.38
N GLN A 56 -14.22 12.53 13.16
CA GLN A 56 -14.48 11.85 11.89
C GLN A 56 -15.09 10.49 12.19
N ARG A 57 -16.33 10.28 11.72
CA ARG A 57 -17.09 9.07 12.00
C ARG A 57 -16.86 7.98 10.96
N GLY A 58 -17.00 6.73 11.38
CA GLY A 58 -16.95 5.56 10.50
C GLY A 58 -15.63 5.39 9.78
N VAL A 59 -14.50 5.65 10.46
CA VAL A 59 -13.19 5.37 9.87
C VAL A 59 -12.88 3.88 9.94
N GLU A 60 -12.37 3.31 8.85
CA GLU A 60 -11.98 1.90 8.77
C GLU A 60 -10.53 1.73 9.24
N VAL A 61 -10.35 0.91 10.27
CA VAL A 61 -9.05 0.65 10.90
C VAL A 61 -8.89 -0.85 11.18
N PRO A 62 -7.65 -1.35 11.30
CA PRO A 62 -7.42 -2.70 11.81
C PRO A 62 -7.96 -2.81 13.24
N LYS A 63 -8.67 -3.89 13.56
CA LYS A 63 -9.28 -4.08 14.88
C LYS A 63 -8.28 -4.06 16.02
N PHE A 64 -7.05 -4.52 15.76
CA PHE A 64 -5.96 -4.53 16.74
C PHE A 64 -5.33 -3.15 16.99
N TRP A 65 -5.65 -2.12 16.20
CA TRP A 65 -5.19 -0.76 16.46
C TRP A 65 -5.91 -0.15 17.67
N SER A 66 -5.18 0.57 18.51
CA SER A 66 -5.76 1.27 19.66
C SER A 66 -6.63 2.46 19.23
N ALA A 67 -7.55 2.88 20.09
CA ALA A 67 -8.35 4.09 19.87
C ALA A 67 -7.46 5.34 19.70
N THR A 68 -6.35 5.42 20.44
CA THR A 68 -5.36 6.50 20.29
C THR A 68 -4.74 6.49 18.89
N ALA A 69 -4.37 5.32 18.36
CA ALA A 69 -3.83 5.20 17.01
C ALA A 69 -4.85 5.68 15.97
N THR A 70 -6.10 5.24 16.07
CA THR A 70 -7.21 5.70 15.21
C THR A 70 -7.37 7.21 15.23
N ASN A 71 -7.40 7.82 16.41
CA ASN A 71 -7.54 9.27 16.55
C ASN A 71 -6.37 10.02 15.91
N VAL A 72 -5.14 9.54 16.08
CA VAL A 72 -3.95 10.17 15.53
C VAL A 72 -3.93 10.06 14.00
N VAL A 73 -4.19 8.87 13.44
CA VAL A 73 -4.19 8.70 11.96
C VAL A 73 -5.29 9.51 11.30
N ALA A 74 -6.51 9.47 11.85
CA ALA A 74 -7.62 10.21 11.29
C ALA A 74 -7.38 11.72 11.39
N SER A 75 -6.93 12.25 12.52
CA SER A 75 -6.76 13.70 12.69
C SER A 75 -5.59 14.30 11.93
N LYS A 76 -4.49 13.55 11.76
CA LYS A 76 -3.24 14.08 11.19
C LYS A 76 -2.91 13.54 9.80
N TYR A 77 -3.16 12.27 9.54
CA TYR A 77 -2.55 11.57 8.41
C TYR A 77 -3.52 11.26 7.27
N PHE A 78 -4.83 11.17 7.56
CA PHE A 78 -5.85 11.09 6.52
C PHE A 78 -5.90 12.40 5.71
N ARG A 79 -5.70 12.26 4.40
CA ARG A 79 -5.74 13.38 3.45
C ARG A 79 -7.16 13.77 3.07
N GLY A 80 -7.30 15.01 2.59
CA GLY A 80 -8.56 15.61 2.20
C GLY A 80 -9.20 16.44 3.32
N LYS A 81 -10.06 17.38 2.96
CA LYS A 81 -10.82 18.20 3.91
C LYS A 81 -11.94 17.34 4.52
N LEU A 82 -12.25 17.51 5.81
CA LEU A 82 -13.31 16.74 6.49
C LEU A 82 -14.70 16.82 5.81
N THR A 83 -14.98 17.93 5.12
CA THR A 83 -16.23 18.14 4.38
C THR A 83 -16.21 17.60 2.95
N SER A 84 -15.07 17.09 2.49
CA SER A 84 -14.89 16.59 1.13
C SER A 84 -15.19 15.10 1.05
N PRO A 85 -15.87 14.62 -0.02
CA PRO A 85 -16.00 13.19 -0.28
C PRO A 85 -14.65 12.51 -0.57
N GLU A 86 -13.61 13.29 -0.91
CA GLU A 86 -12.25 12.79 -1.14
C GLU A 86 -11.47 12.54 0.16
N ARG A 87 -12.07 12.81 1.32
CA ARG A 87 -11.44 12.58 2.62
C ARG A 87 -11.14 11.09 2.78
N GLU A 88 -9.87 10.77 3.03
CA GLU A 88 -9.49 9.43 3.44
C GLU A 88 -10.24 9.06 4.72
N TRP A 89 -10.82 7.87 4.71
CA TRP A 89 -11.59 7.31 5.81
C TRP A 89 -11.10 5.92 6.21
N SER A 90 -10.19 5.31 5.44
CA SER A 90 -9.61 4.02 5.74
C SER A 90 -8.09 4.09 5.87
N VAL A 91 -7.54 3.36 6.83
CA VAL A 91 -6.08 3.14 6.92
C VAL A 91 -5.53 2.49 5.65
N LYS A 92 -6.33 1.70 4.93
CA LYS A 92 -5.95 1.13 3.62
C LYS A 92 -5.60 2.24 2.64
N GLN A 93 -6.46 3.25 2.51
CA GLN A 93 -6.25 4.39 1.61
C GLN A 93 -4.97 5.16 1.96
N MET A 94 -4.76 5.43 3.25
CA MET A 94 -3.56 6.12 3.74
C MET A 94 -2.28 5.34 3.42
N VAL A 95 -2.27 4.03 3.65
CA VAL A 95 -1.12 3.17 3.37
C VAL A 95 -0.90 3.00 1.88
N ASP A 96 -1.95 2.69 1.12
CA ASP A 96 -1.91 2.52 -0.34
C ASP A 96 -1.35 3.75 -1.03
N ARG A 97 -1.82 4.95 -0.66
CA ARG A 97 -1.31 6.19 -1.24
C ARG A 97 0.20 6.34 -1.16
N VAL A 98 0.82 5.92 -0.05
CA VAL A 98 2.27 6.01 0.13
C VAL A 98 2.97 4.83 -0.53
N VAL A 99 2.52 3.59 -0.25
CA VAL A 99 3.19 2.38 -0.74
C VAL A 99 3.07 2.24 -2.25
N ASP A 100 1.92 2.53 -2.83
CA ASP A 100 1.71 2.46 -4.27
C ASP A 100 2.56 3.50 -5.00
N GLN A 101 2.72 4.70 -4.44
CA GLN A 101 3.59 5.73 -5.03
C GLN A 101 5.07 5.34 -4.98
N ILE A 102 5.54 4.77 -3.86
CA ILE A 102 6.91 4.26 -3.74
C ILE A 102 7.13 3.10 -4.72
N THR A 103 6.17 2.19 -4.82
CA THR A 103 6.22 1.07 -5.77
C THR A 103 6.26 1.55 -7.21
N ALA A 104 5.43 2.55 -7.56
CA ALA A 104 5.41 3.16 -8.88
C ALA A 104 6.76 3.79 -9.24
N TRP A 105 7.38 4.55 -8.33
CA TRP A 105 8.74 5.06 -8.54
C TRP A 105 9.78 3.95 -8.71
N GLY A 106 9.62 2.83 -7.98
CA GLY A 106 10.42 1.63 -8.13
C GLY A 106 10.34 1.04 -9.55
N ILE A 107 9.13 0.98 -10.11
CA ILE A 107 8.86 0.50 -11.47
C ILE A 107 9.42 1.47 -12.51
N GLU A 108 9.12 2.77 -12.39
CA GLU A 108 9.61 3.83 -13.29
C GLU A 108 11.14 3.89 -13.32
N GLY A 109 11.78 3.69 -12.16
CA GLY A 109 13.23 3.62 -12.02
C GLY A 109 13.85 2.28 -12.46
N ALA A 110 13.05 1.34 -12.96
CA ALA A 110 13.48 -0.02 -13.34
C ALA A 110 14.24 -0.76 -12.23
N TYR A 111 13.85 -0.56 -10.96
CA TYR A 111 14.49 -1.20 -9.82
C TYR A 111 14.15 -2.69 -9.69
N PHE A 112 13.01 -3.15 -10.19
CA PHE A 112 12.55 -4.54 -10.06
C PHE A 112 12.93 -5.38 -11.28
N ALA A 113 13.34 -6.64 -11.07
CA ALA A 113 13.66 -7.54 -12.17
C ALA A 113 12.41 -7.99 -12.94
N THR A 114 11.28 -8.15 -12.24
CA THR A 114 9.98 -8.53 -12.81
C THR A 114 8.82 -7.78 -12.15
N GLU A 115 7.64 -7.84 -12.77
CA GLU A 115 6.40 -7.31 -12.19
C GLU A 115 6.04 -8.02 -10.88
N ALA A 116 6.31 -9.33 -10.79
CA ALA A 116 6.13 -10.09 -9.55
C ALA A 116 7.02 -9.56 -8.42
N ASP A 117 8.26 -9.16 -8.71
CA ASP A 117 9.14 -8.56 -7.69
C ASP A 117 8.58 -7.21 -7.18
N ALA A 118 7.95 -6.42 -8.06
CA ALA A 118 7.30 -5.17 -7.67
C ALA A 118 6.03 -5.41 -6.81
N GLU A 119 5.25 -6.45 -7.14
CA GLU A 119 4.10 -6.85 -6.34
C GLU A 119 4.51 -7.35 -4.95
N ILE A 120 5.54 -8.19 -4.87
CA ILE A 120 6.12 -8.67 -3.60
C ILE A 120 6.55 -7.48 -2.75
N PHE A 121 7.28 -6.52 -3.34
CA PHE A 121 7.66 -5.29 -2.64
C PHE A 121 6.46 -4.55 -2.05
N SER A 122 5.43 -4.32 -2.87
CA SER A 122 4.23 -3.60 -2.45
C SER A 122 3.51 -4.32 -1.32
N HIS A 123 3.31 -5.64 -1.45
CA HIS A 123 2.61 -6.45 -0.45
C HIS A 123 3.38 -6.49 0.88
N GLU A 124 4.68 -6.77 0.85
CA GLU A 124 5.53 -6.79 2.04
C GLU A 124 5.52 -5.42 2.73
N LEU A 125 5.64 -4.33 1.97
CA LEU A 125 5.63 -2.99 2.55
C LEU A 125 4.27 -2.62 3.15
N LYS A 126 3.15 -2.94 2.48
CA LYS A 126 1.79 -2.77 3.03
C LYS A 126 1.60 -3.55 4.33
N TYR A 127 2.05 -4.80 4.35
CA TYR A 127 2.04 -5.63 5.55
C TYR A 127 2.79 -4.94 6.70
N LEU A 128 4.03 -4.50 6.45
CA LEU A 128 4.87 -3.86 7.47
C LEU A 128 4.22 -2.60 8.04
N MET A 129 3.57 -1.80 7.19
CA MET A 129 2.90 -0.56 7.61
C MET A 129 1.67 -0.84 8.47
N VAL A 130 0.76 -1.72 8.02
CA VAL A 130 -0.52 -1.95 8.73
C VAL A 130 -0.30 -2.72 10.04
N ASN A 131 0.62 -3.68 10.05
CA ASN A 131 0.98 -4.46 11.24
C ASN A 131 1.97 -3.74 12.19
N GLN A 132 2.30 -2.47 11.91
CA GLN A 132 3.15 -1.62 12.75
C GLN A 132 4.56 -2.19 13.01
N HIS A 133 5.11 -2.97 12.07
CA HIS A 133 6.51 -3.45 12.13
C HIS A 133 7.50 -2.36 11.70
N ALA A 134 7.04 -1.38 10.94
CA ALA A 134 7.81 -0.20 10.55
C ALA A 134 6.88 0.99 10.31
N SER A 135 7.43 2.20 10.28
CA SER A 135 6.72 3.41 9.87
C SER A 135 7.69 4.40 9.24
N PHE A 136 7.24 5.10 8.20
CA PHE A 136 7.95 6.29 7.72
C PHE A 136 7.87 7.43 8.72
N ASN A 137 8.77 8.40 8.60
CA ASN A 137 8.67 9.66 9.30
C ASN A 137 7.46 10.47 8.78
N SER A 138 6.93 11.37 9.61
CA SER A 138 5.68 12.09 9.31
C SER A 138 5.62 12.78 7.94
N PRO A 139 6.68 13.42 7.42
CA PRO A 139 6.64 14.09 6.12
C PRO A 139 6.30 13.20 4.93
N VAL A 140 6.61 11.90 4.98
CA VAL A 140 6.28 10.96 3.90
C VAL A 140 4.78 10.69 3.83
N TRP A 141 4.10 10.77 4.97
CA TRP A 141 2.66 10.53 5.05
C TRP A 141 1.82 11.74 4.63
N PHE A 142 2.35 12.96 4.78
CA PHE A 142 1.66 14.22 4.45
C PHE A 142 1.60 14.46 2.95
#